data_AF-A0A2E4YRA0-F1
#
_entry.id   AF-A0A2E4YRA0-F1
#
_cell.length_a   1.000
_cell.length_b   1.000
_cell.length_c   1.000
_cell.angle_alpha   90.00
_cell.angle_beta   90.00
_cell.angle_gamma   90.00
#
_symmetry.space_group_name_H-M   'P 1'
#
loop_
_entity.id
_entity.type
_entity.pdbx_description
1 polymer ?
#
loop_
_entity_poly.entity_id
_entity_poly.type
_entity_poly.pdbx_seq_one_letter_code
_entity_poly.pdbx_strand_id
1 'polypeptide(L)'
;MANELETQNTELKSSNDQMKDQVVRLKADTTLLGKSLRIKERQYDKINDLNDELIKKLEKLQEGSANENKRLVADLEKTRLELQKKEDELRLLEAELNQKKIDLDRLSADLLDREQRVKELESIIAKKDSLVKALKDKVANALLGFKDKGLTVEQKNGKVYISMEAKLLFASGSTQVDPEGQKALKELAKILEGQQDLEVLVEGHTDSDKMNSSAHPKDNWELSVLRATSVVKIMLKHSSIDPVTITAAGRGEFLPIDLEDKSKNRRIEVVLIPKLDELFEIISNEQ
;
A
#
# COMPACT_ATOMS: atom_id res chain seq x y z
N MET A 1 -27.68 133.36 -70.51
CA MET A 1 -28.41 132.26 -71.19
C MET A 1 -27.52 131.38 -72.06
N ALA A 2 -26.85 131.86 -73.12
CA ALA A 2 -25.98 131.00 -73.95
C ALA A 2 -24.73 130.47 -73.20
N ASN A 3 -24.01 131.34 -72.47
CA ASN A 3 -22.83 130.93 -71.69
C ASN A 3 -23.16 130.02 -70.50
N GLU A 4 -24.30 130.21 -69.82
CA GLU A 4 -24.73 129.35 -68.69
C GLU A 4 -25.10 127.93 -69.14
N LEU A 5 -25.74 127.79 -70.31
CA LEU A 5 -26.06 126.48 -70.89
C LEU A 5 -24.78 125.74 -71.31
N GLU A 6 -23.77 126.45 -71.78
CA GLU A 6 -22.47 125.89 -72.13
C GLU A 6 -21.66 125.46 -70.89
N THR A 7 -21.71 126.24 -69.81
CA THR A 7 -21.14 125.85 -68.50
C THR A 7 -21.85 124.63 -67.91
N GLN A 8 -23.19 124.58 -67.93
CA GLN A 8 -23.92 123.41 -67.45
C GLN A 8 -23.67 122.16 -68.29
N ASN A 9 -23.53 122.29 -69.61
CA ASN A 9 -23.25 121.16 -70.50
C ASN A 9 -21.81 120.62 -70.29
N THR A 10 -20.85 121.50 -70.03
CA THR A 10 -19.48 121.11 -69.68
C THR A 10 -19.38 120.46 -68.29
N GLU A 11 -20.12 120.96 -67.30
CA GLU A 11 -20.26 120.33 -65.98
C GLU A 11 -20.94 118.96 -66.04
N LEU A 12 -22.05 118.84 -66.77
CA LEU A 12 -22.76 117.57 -66.96
C LEU A 12 -21.89 116.55 -67.70
N LYS A 13 -21.11 116.99 -68.69
CA LYS A 13 -20.16 116.12 -69.40
C LYS A 13 -19.03 115.65 -68.48
N SER A 14 -18.48 116.55 -67.66
CA SER A 14 -17.48 116.21 -66.65
C SER A 14 -18.03 115.23 -65.61
N SER A 15 -19.25 115.46 -65.11
CA SER A 15 -19.93 114.55 -64.18
C SER A 15 -20.22 113.19 -64.81
N ASN A 16 -20.63 113.15 -66.08
CA ASN A 16 -20.88 111.92 -66.80
C ASN A 16 -19.58 111.12 -67.02
N ASP A 17 -18.48 111.79 -67.32
CA ASP A 17 -17.17 111.16 -67.46
C ASP A 17 -16.64 110.66 -66.10
N GLN A 18 -16.84 111.41 -65.01
CA GLN A 18 -16.56 110.94 -63.65
C GLN A 18 -17.40 109.72 -63.26
N MET A 19 -18.70 109.70 -63.60
CA MET A 19 -19.57 108.54 -63.36
C MET A 19 -19.14 107.32 -64.19
N LYS A 20 -18.73 107.51 -65.46
CA LYS A 20 -18.17 106.43 -66.27
C LYS A 20 -16.90 105.85 -65.65
N ASP A 21 -16.00 106.70 -65.15
CA ASP A 21 -14.78 106.25 -64.46
C ASP A 21 -15.09 105.50 -63.17
N GLN A 22 -16.09 105.95 -62.39
CA GLN A 22 -16.58 105.22 -61.23
C GLN A 22 -17.18 103.86 -61.60
N VAL A 23 -17.97 103.78 -62.66
CA VAL A 23 -18.53 102.50 -63.16
C VAL A 23 -17.42 101.55 -63.61
N VAL A 24 -16.37 102.05 -64.26
CA VAL A 24 -15.20 101.24 -64.66
C VAL A 24 -14.46 100.72 -63.42
N ARG A 25 -14.22 101.57 -62.42
CA ARG A 25 -13.59 101.16 -61.14
C ARG A 25 -14.42 100.12 -60.40
N LEU A 26 -15.73 100.34 -60.24
CA LEU A 26 -16.64 99.39 -59.58
C LEU A 26 -16.72 98.05 -60.31
N LYS A 27 -16.68 98.05 -61.65
CA LYS A 27 -16.59 96.80 -62.43
C LYS A 27 -15.29 96.07 -62.16
N ALA A 28 -14.16 96.77 -62.07
CA ALA A 28 -12.87 96.17 -61.73
C ALA A 28 -12.87 95.59 -60.31
N ASP A 29 -13.34 96.35 -59.32
CA ASP A 29 -13.43 95.92 -57.92
C ASP A 29 -14.36 94.72 -57.75
N THR A 30 -15.53 94.74 -58.41
CA THR A 30 -16.48 93.62 -58.40
C THR A 30 -15.86 92.38 -59.06
N THR A 31 -15.08 92.56 -60.12
CA THR A 31 -14.36 91.46 -60.77
C THR A 31 -13.28 90.89 -59.86
N LEU A 32 -12.52 91.74 -59.15
CA LEU A 32 -11.51 91.33 -58.17
C LEU A 32 -12.12 90.62 -56.98
N LEU A 33 -13.21 91.15 -56.42
CA LEU A 33 -13.96 90.54 -55.33
C LEU A 33 -14.53 89.19 -55.76
N GLY A 34 -15.11 89.09 -56.95
CA GLY A 34 -15.61 87.82 -57.49
C GLY A 34 -14.51 86.80 -57.78
N LYS A 35 -13.27 87.22 -58.06
CA LYS A 35 -12.10 86.32 -58.10
C LYS A 35 -11.69 85.87 -56.70
N SER A 36 -11.59 86.79 -55.75
CA SER A 36 -11.22 86.50 -54.36
C SER A 36 -12.23 85.58 -53.67
N LEU A 37 -13.53 85.82 -53.88
CA LEU A 37 -14.60 84.98 -53.35
C LEU A 37 -14.49 83.55 -53.87
N ARG A 38 -14.33 83.36 -55.18
CA ARG A 38 -14.13 82.03 -55.78
C ARG A 38 -12.88 81.31 -55.26
N ILE A 39 -11.80 82.04 -54.96
CA ILE A 39 -10.60 81.46 -54.36
C ILE A 39 -10.89 81.00 -52.93
N LYS A 40 -11.56 81.84 -52.12
CA LYS A 40 -11.96 81.51 -50.75
C LYS A 40 -12.94 80.34 -50.71
N GLU A 41 -13.92 80.31 -51.61
CA GLU A 41 -14.85 79.18 -51.76
C GLU A 41 -14.10 77.88 -52.03
N ARG A 42 -13.18 77.87 -53.02
CA ARG A 42 -12.33 76.68 -53.28
C ARG A 42 -11.47 76.26 -52.09
N GLN A 43 -10.94 77.22 -51.33
CA GLN A 43 -10.16 76.92 -50.13
C GLN A 43 -11.05 76.35 -49.01
N TYR A 44 -12.25 76.90 -48.84
CA TYR A 44 -13.23 76.42 -47.88
C TYR A 44 -13.69 74.99 -48.23
N ASP A 45 -14.00 74.73 -49.50
CA ASP A 45 -14.33 73.40 -49.99
C ASP A 45 -13.19 72.42 -49.72
N LYS A 46 -11.94 72.81 -50.04
CA LYS A 46 -10.76 71.98 -49.75
C LYS A 46 -10.57 71.69 -48.26
N ILE A 47 -10.85 72.67 -47.39
CA ILE A 47 -10.78 72.48 -45.93
C ILE A 47 -11.86 71.51 -45.46
N ASN A 48 -13.08 71.61 -46.00
CA ASN A 48 -14.16 70.68 -45.67
C ASN A 48 -13.82 69.25 -46.12
N ASP A 49 -13.33 69.09 -47.35
CA ASP A 49 -12.88 67.79 -47.85
C ASP A 49 -11.80 67.16 -46.96
N LEU A 50 -10.80 67.97 -46.55
CA LEU A 50 -9.75 67.52 -45.65
C LEU A 50 -10.27 67.18 -44.25
N ASN A 51 -11.22 67.96 -43.72
CA ASN A 51 -11.85 67.68 -42.44
C ASN A 51 -12.64 66.36 -42.50
N ASP A 52 -13.40 66.13 -43.58
CA ASP A 52 -14.14 64.88 -43.80
C ASP A 52 -13.19 63.68 -43.90
N GLU A 53 -12.06 63.82 -44.59
CA GLU A 53 -11.01 62.78 -44.64
C GLU A 53 -10.38 62.52 -43.27
N LEU A 54 -10.11 63.56 -42.49
CA LEU A 54 -9.55 63.44 -41.14
C LEU A 54 -10.54 62.75 -40.20
N ILE A 55 -11.82 63.12 -40.26
CA ILE A 55 -12.88 62.47 -39.47
C ILE A 55 -12.94 60.98 -39.82
N LYS A 56 -12.98 60.62 -41.12
CA LYS A 56 -12.97 59.20 -41.55
C LYS A 56 -11.74 58.43 -41.06
N LYS A 57 -10.56 59.06 -41.08
CA LYS A 57 -9.33 58.43 -40.57
C LYS A 57 -9.36 58.24 -39.07
N LEU A 58 -9.87 59.23 -38.31
CA LEU A 58 -10.02 59.16 -36.87
C LEU A 58 -11.02 58.07 -36.47
N GLU A 59 -12.19 58.02 -37.11
CA GLU A 59 -13.20 56.98 -36.88
C GLU A 59 -12.62 55.59 -37.15
N LYS A 60 -11.96 55.39 -38.29
CA LYS A 60 -11.34 54.10 -38.62
C LYS A 60 -10.26 53.69 -37.62
N LEU A 61 -9.45 54.63 -37.12
CA LEU A 61 -8.40 54.36 -36.14
C LEU A 61 -9.01 54.05 -34.76
N GLN A 62 -10.04 54.79 -34.35
CA GLN A 62 -10.78 54.53 -33.13
C GLN A 62 -11.50 53.17 -33.16
N GLU A 63 -12.12 52.81 -34.29
CA GLU A 63 -12.73 51.49 -34.47
C GLU A 63 -11.69 50.37 -34.44
N GLY A 64 -10.56 50.55 -35.13
CA GLY A 64 -9.44 49.60 -35.12
C GLY A 64 -8.93 49.36 -33.69
N SER A 65 -8.63 50.45 -32.97
CA SER A 65 -8.16 50.39 -31.58
C SER A 65 -9.22 49.81 -30.63
N ALA A 66 -10.49 50.17 -30.78
CA ALA A 66 -11.57 49.62 -29.96
C ALA A 66 -11.76 48.12 -30.19
N ASN A 67 -11.64 47.65 -31.43
CA ASN A 67 -11.74 46.22 -31.75
C ASN A 67 -10.53 45.44 -31.25
N GLU A 68 -9.32 45.99 -31.38
CA GLU A 68 -8.10 45.39 -30.85
C GLU A 68 -8.14 45.31 -29.31
N ASN A 69 -8.52 46.41 -28.64
CA ASN A 69 -8.69 46.41 -27.17
C ASN A 69 -9.73 45.39 -26.71
N LYS A 70 -10.87 45.26 -27.40
CA LYS A 70 -11.88 44.23 -27.08
C LYS A 70 -11.31 42.82 -27.20
N ARG A 71 -10.52 42.54 -28.25
CA ARG A 71 -9.86 41.23 -28.43
C ARG A 71 -8.85 40.96 -27.32
N LEU A 72 -7.99 41.93 -27.02
CA LEU A 72 -6.98 41.81 -25.97
C LEU A 72 -7.62 41.59 -24.59
N VAL A 73 -8.72 42.29 -24.27
CA VAL A 73 -9.45 42.08 -23.02
C VAL A 73 -10.04 40.66 -22.96
N ALA A 74 -10.66 40.19 -24.05
CA ALA A 74 -11.22 38.84 -24.10
C ALA A 74 -10.14 37.75 -23.97
N ASP A 75 -8.99 37.93 -24.62
CA ASP A 75 -7.85 37.01 -24.51
C ASP A 75 -7.25 37.02 -23.10
N LEU A 76 -7.09 38.20 -22.49
CA LEU A 76 -6.63 38.33 -21.10
C LEU A 76 -7.57 37.65 -20.11
N GLU A 77 -8.89 37.83 -20.27
CA GLU A 77 -9.88 37.15 -19.44
C GLU A 77 -9.81 35.62 -19.59
N LYS A 78 -9.66 35.15 -20.83
CA LYS A 78 -9.49 33.72 -21.12
C LYS A 78 -8.23 33.15 -20.47
N THR A 79 -7.08 33.80 -20.65
CA THR A 79 -5.82 33.36 -20.05
C THR A 79 -5.88 33.40 -18.53
N ARG A 80 -6.51 34.42 -17.94
CA ARG A 80 -6.70 34.49 -16.48
C ARG A 80 -7.54 33.33 -15.96
N LEU A 81 -8.61 32.96 -16.66
CA LEU A 81 -9.44 31.82 -16.29
C LEU A 81 -8.69 30.49 -16.42
N GLU A 82 -7.90 30.32 -17.48
CA GLU A 82 -7.06 29.14 -17.67
C GLU A 82 -5.98 29.03 -16.58
N LEU A 83 -5.34 30.14 -16.23
CA LEU A 83 -4.35 30.19 -15.16
C LEU A 83 -4.98 29.82 -13.81
N GLN A 84 -6.15 30.39 -13.49
CA GLN A 84 -6.86 30.07 -12.27
C GLN A 84 -7.21 28.57 -12.18
N LYS A 85 -7.69 27.96 -13.27
CA LYS A 85 -7.95 26.51 -13.31
C LYS A 85 -6.69 25.70 -13.06
N LYS A 86 -5.55 26.12 -13.62
CA LYS A 86 -4.26 25.44 -13.43
C LYS A 86 -3.74 25.58 -12.01
N GLU A 87 -3.91 26.74 -11.38
CA GLU A 87 -3.59 26.95 -9.97
C GLU A 87 -4.44 26.06 -9.05
N ASP A 88 -5.75 25.95 -9.32
CA ASP A 88 -6.65 25.08 -8.58
C ASP A 88 -6.28 23.59 -8.75
N GLU A 89 -6.00 23.15 -9.98
CA GLU A 89 -5.51 21.80 -10.28
C GLU A 89 -4.19 21.49 -9.54
N LEU A 90 -3.24 22.43 -9.57
CA LEU A 90 -1.94 22.26 -8.89
C LEU A 90 -2.11 22.14 -7.38
N ARG A 91 -2.97 22.97 -6.79
CA ARG A 91 -3.26 22.93 -5.35
C ARG A 91 -3.88 21.59 -4.92
N LEU A 92 -4.77 21.03 -5.73
CA LEU A 92 -5.34 19.70 -5.46
C LEU A 92 -4.28 18.61 -5.54
N LEU A 93 -3.41 18.67 -6.55
CA LEU A 93 -2.34 17.69 -6.73
C LEU A 93 -1.30 17.77 -5.59
N GLU A 94 -0.95 18.98 -5.15
CA GLU A 94 -0.06 19.19 -4.00
C GLU A 94 -0.65 18.60 -2.70
N ALA A 95 -1.96 18.77 -2.48
CA ALA A 95 -2.63 18.18 -1.33
C ALA A 95 -2.61 16.64 -1.39
N GLU A 96 -2.88 16.05 -2.57
CA GLU A 96 -2.82 14.60 -2.78
C GLU A 96 -1.39 14.05 -2.57
N LEU A 97 -0.38 14.74 -3.10
CA LEU A 97 1.02 14.35 -2.96
C LEU A 97 1.45 14.37 -1.48
N ASN A 98 1.06 15.42 -0.74
CA ASN A 98 1.35 15.51 0.69
C ASN A 98 0.68 14.40 1.48
N GLN A 99 -0.58 14.06 1.15
CA GLN A 99 -1.27 12.94 1.80
C GLN A 99 -0.57 11.61 1.51
N LYS A 100 -0.22 11.34 0.24
CA LYS A 100 0.52 10.13 -0.15
C LYS A 100 1.88 10.04 0.53
N LYS A 101 2.57 11.16 0.74
CA LYS A 101 3.84 11.19 1.47
C LYS A 101 3.66 10.77 2.93
N ILE A 102 2.64 11.30 3.61
CA ILE A 102 2.32 10.91 5.00
C ILE A 102 2.00 9.42 5.09
N ASP A 103 1.22 8.90 4.14
CA ASP A 103 0.84 7.48 4.11
C ASP A 103 2.05 6.58 3.83
N LEU A 104 2.96 7.01 2.94
CA LEU A 104 4.23 6.31 2.70
C LEU A 104 5.15 6.30 3.92
N ASP A 105 5.26 7.43 4.62
CA ASP A 105 6.08 7.52 5.84
C ASP A 105 5.53 6.58 6.93
N ARG A 106 4.20 6.51 7.09
CA ARG A 106 3.54 5.57 8.00
C ARG A 106 3.75 4.11 7.61
N LEU A 107 3.59 3.79 6.33
CA LEU A 107 3.77 2.42 5.84
C LEU A 107 5.23 1.99 5.97
N SER A 108 6.18 2.88 5.72
CA SER A 108 7.60 2.61 5.92
C SER A 108 7.93 2.34 7.38
N ALA A 109 7.29 3.04 8.33
CA ALA A 109 7.45 2.79 9.76
C ALA A 109 6.87 1.42 10.19
N ASP A 110 5.66 1.07 9.72
CA ASP A 110 5.03 -0.24 10.00
C ASP A 110 5.85 -1.39 9.39
N LEU A 111 6.40 -1.22 8.19
CA LEU A 111 7.25 -2.24 7.57
C LEU A 111 8.53 -2.48 8.36
N LEU A 112 9.15 -1.42 8.91
CA LEU A 112 10.36 -1.54 9.71
C LEU A 112 10.10 -2.26 11.04
N ASP A 113 8.97 -1.98 11.68
CA ASP A 113 8.54 -2.68 12.89
C ASP A 113 8.28 -4.18 12.62
N ARG A 114 7.56 -4.48 11.53
CA ARG A 114 7.32 -5.86 11.11
C ARG A 114 8.60 -6.60 10.74
N GLU A 115 9.55 -5.95 10.09
CA GLU A 115 10.84 -6.55 9.76
C GLU A 115 11.60 -6.94 11.03
N GLN A 116 11.63 -6.06 12.04
CA GLN A 116 12.22 -6.35 13.34
C GLN A 116 11.54 -7.54 14.02
N ARG A 117 10.20 -7.58 14.00
CA ARG A 117 9.41 -8.69 14.55
C ARG A 117 9.69 -10.01 13.85
N VAL A 118 9.75 -10.01 12.52
CA VAL A 118 10.09 -11.21 11.75
C VAL A 118 11.48 -11.70 12.11
N LYS A 119 12.47 -10.80 12.19
CA LYS A 119 13.84 -11.16 12.55
C LYS A 119 13.95 -11.75 13.97
N GLU A 120 13.19 -11.20 14.92
CA GLU A 120 13.12 -11.76 16.27
C GLU A 120 12.52 -13.17 16.27
N LEU A 121 11.38 -13.35 15.58
CA LEU A 121 10.74 -14.66 15.44
C LEU A 121 11.66 -15.68 14.75
N GLU A 122 12.37 -15.29 13.70
CA GLU A 122 13.35 -16.13 13.02
C GLU A 122 14.47 -16.57 13.96
N SER A 123 15.00 -15.66 14.79
CA SER A 123 16.02 -15.98 15.78
C SER A 123 15.51 -17.00 16.82
N ILE A 124 14.28 -16.83 17.29
CA ILE A 124 13.65 -17.74 18.25
C ILE A 124 13.42 -19.12 17.63
N ILE A 125 12.90 -19.18 16.39
CA ILE A 125 12.71 -20.44 15.66
C ILE A 125 14.06 -21.15 15.48
N ALA A 126 15.11 -20.43 15.08
CA ALA A 126 16.45 -21.01 14.92
C ALA A 126 17.00 -21.58 16.25
N LYS A 127 16.83 -20.85 17.36
CA LYS A 127 17.18 -21.35 18.70
C LYS A 127 16.42 -22.62 19.03
N LYS A 128 15.09 -22.64 18.81
CA LYS A 128 14.26 -23.82 19.04
C LYS A 128 14.72 -25.02 18.22
N ASP A 129 14.94 -24.85 16.93
CA ASP A 129 15.37 -25.95 16.06
C ASP A 129 16.72 -26.52 16.50
N SER A 130 17.63 -25.66 16.97
CA SER A 130 18.90 -26.10 17.54
C SER A 130 18.73 -26.91 18.83
N LEU A 131 17.80 -26.51 19.72
CA LEU A 131 17.49 -27.23 20.96
C LEU A 131 16.83 -28.57 20.69
N VAL A 132 15.84 -28.62 19.79
CA VAL A 132 15.16 -29.86 19.40
C VAL A 132 16.15 -30.84 18.75
N LYS A 133 17.05 -30.33 17.89
CA LYS A 133 18.09 -31.14 17.28
C LYS A 133 19.06 -31.70 18.32
N ALA A 134 19.54 -30.86 19.25
CA ALA A 134 20.42 -31.31 20.34
C ALA A 134 19.73 -32.36 21.22
N LEU A 135 18.44 -32.20 21.52
CA LEU A 135 17.65 -33.18 22.25
C LEU A 135 17.52 -34.49 21.48
N LYS A 136 17.19 -34.43 20.19
CA LYS A 136 17.13 -35.61 19.31
C LYS A 136 18.46 -36.37 19.32
N ASP A 137 19.58 -35.66 19.16
CA ASP A 137 20.90 -36.27 19.11
C ASP A 137 21.27 -36.90 20.46
N LYS A 138 20.96 -36.22 21.59
CA LYS A 138 21.16 -36.76 22.95
C LYS A 138 20.36 -38.05 23.17
N VAL A 139 19.08 -38.05 22.79
CA VAL A 139 18.19 -39.21 22.91
C VAL A 139 18.63 -40.34 21.99
N ALA A 140 18.93 -40.05 20.72
CA ALA A 140 19.39 -41.04 19.76
C ALA A 140 20.69 -41.71 20.20
N ASN A 141 21.66 -40.93 20.72
CA ASN A 141 22.94 -41.44 21.20
C ASN A 141 22.79 -42.37 22.42
N ALA A 142 21.94 -42.01 23.38
CA ALA A 142 21.72 -42.83 24.55
C ALA A 142 20.95 -44.13 24.22
N LEU A 143 20.05 -44.09 23.22
CA LEU A 143 19.25 -45.24 22.80
C LEU A 143 19.88 -46.05 21.66
N LEU A 144 21.15 -45.79 21.29
CA LEU A 144 21.85 -46.52 20.23
C LEU A 144 21.81 -48.04 20.44
N GLY A 145 21.95 -48.51 21.69
CA GLY A 145 21.91 -49.94 22.04
C GLY A 145 20.54 -50.61 21.84
N PHE A 146 19.49 -49.83 21.57
CA PHE A 146 18.13 -50.30 21.33
C PHE A 146 17.64 -50.04 19.90
N LYS A 147 18.41 -49.32 19.07
CA LYS A 147 18.03 -48.96 17.70
C LYS A 147 17.75 -50.19 16.82
N ASP A 148 18.65 -51.17 16.85
CA ASP A 148 18.51 -52.42 16.08
C ASP A 148 17.47 -53.37 16.66
N LYS A 149 16.88 -53.01 17.81
CA LYS A 149 15.85 -53.80 18.48
C LYS A 149 14.44 -53.33 18.17
N GLY A 150 14.22 -52.38 17.25
CA GLY A 150 12.89 -51.85 16.90
C GLY A 150 12.50 -50.58 17.65
N LEU A 151 13.51 -49.76 17.98
CA LEU A 151 13.35 -48.40 18.48
C LEU A 151 13.78 -47.40 17.41
N THR A 152 12.94 -46.43 17.10
CA THR A 152 13.27 -45.35 16.17
C THR A 152 13.12 -43.98 16.83
N VAL A 153 14.01 -43.06 16.45
CA VAL A 153 13.99 -41.67 16.94
C VAL A 153 13.94 -40.75 15.73
N GLU A 154 12.85 -40.00 15.62
CA GLU A 154 12.61 -39.08 14.52
C GLU A 154 12.28 -37.67 15.04
N GLN A 155 12.55 -36.67 14.21
CA GLN A 155 12.18 -35.29 14.50
C GLN A 155 11.18 -34.85 13.44
N LYS A 156 10.03 -34.35 13.87
CA LYS A 156 8.97 -33.86 12.98
C LYS A 156 8.25 -32.69 13.64
N ASN A 157 8.01 -31.62 12.88
CA ASN A 157 7.24 -30.45 13.32
C ASN A 157 7.73 -29.85 14.66
N GLY A 158 9.04 -29.80 14.89
CA GLY A 158 9.63 -29.27 16.13
C GLY A 158 9.42 -30.14 17.37
N LYS A 159 9.02 -31.40 17.19
CA LYS A 159 8.88 -32.42 18.24
C LYS A 159 9.82 -33.58 17.97
N VAL A 160 10.23 -34.27 19.02
CA VAL A 160 11.02 -35.52 18.91
C VAL A 160 10.09 -36.69 19.20
N TYR A 161 10.06 -37.65 18.30
CA TYR A 161 9.25 -38.85 18.37
C TYR A 161 10.14 -40.06 18.61
N ILE A 162 9.91 -40.76 19.71
CA ILE A 162 10.58 -42.02 20.03
C ILE A 162 9.54 -43.12 19.91
N SER A 163 9.62 -43.91 18.85
CA SER A 163 8.72 -45.03 18.62
C SER A 163 9.37 -46.32 19.12
N MET A 164 8.63 -47.08 19.92
CA MET A 164 9.02 -48.38 20.43
C MET A 164 7.96 -49.41 20.03
N GLU A 165 8.35 -50.43 19.28
CA GLU A 165 7.42 -51.49 18.92
C GLU A 165 6.88 -52.21 20.16
N ALA A 166 5.58 -52.46 20.20
CA ALA A 166 4.91 -53.03 21.37
C ALA A 166 5.43 -54.43 21.70
N LYS A 167 5.90 -55.21 20.71
CA LYS A 167 6.44 -56.56 20.90
C LYS A 167 7.72 -56.61 21.75
N LEU A 168 8.40 -55.47 21.91
CA LEU A 168 9.60 -55.30 22.73
C LEU A 168 9.28 -54.91 24.17
N LEU A 169 8.11 -54.31 24.34
CA LEU A 169 7.65 -53.77 25.61
C LEU A 169 6.67 -54.71 26.28
N PHE A 170 5.83 -55.43 25.54
CA PHE A 170 4.73 -56.19 26.09
C PHE A 170 4.56 -57.53 25.36
N ALA A 171 4.22 -58.56 26.14
CA ALA A 171 3.57 -59.75 25.60
C ALA A 171 2.21 -59.40 24.94
N SER A 172 1.76 -60.28 24.02
CA SER A 172 0.48 -60.10 23.33
C SER A 172 -0.69 -59.97 24.32
N GLY A 173 -1.56 -58.98 24.12
CA GLY A 173 -2.69 -58.67 25.01
C GLY A 173 -2.31 -58.17 26.42
N SER A 174 -1.02 -58.15 26.78
CA SER A 174 -0.56 -57.70 28.10
C SER A 174 -0.34 -56.19 28.16
N THR A 175 -0.53 -55.64 29.35
CA THR A 175 -0.19 -54.25 29.73
C THR A 175 1.05 -54.19 30.64
N GLN A 176 1.63 -55.35 30.97
CA GLN A 176 2.82 -55.44 31.80
C GLN A 176 4.09 -55.37 30.94
N VAL A 177 5.00 -54.47 31.31
CA VAL A 177 6.22 -54.24 30.54
C VAL A 177 7.29 -55.30 30.85
N ASP A 178 7.85 -55.88 29.79
CA ASP A 178 8.91 -56.89 29.87
C ASP A 178 10.22 -56.31 30.46
N PRO A 179 11.07 -57.14 31.09
CA PRO A 179 12.30 -56.66 31.75
C PRO A 179 13.26 -55.91 30.82
N GLU A 180 13.32 -56.29 29.54
CA GLU A 180 14.16 -55.61 28.54
C GLU A 180 13.59 -54.26 28.15
N GLY A 181 12.27 -54.20 27.88
CA GLY A 181 11.54 -52.94 27.68
C GLY A 181 11.70 -51.97 28.85
N GLN A 182 11.67 -52.47 30.08
CA GLN A 182 11.92 -51.67 31.27
C GLN A 182 13.32 -51.04 31.31
N LYS A 183 14.35 -51.67 30.73
CA LYS A 183 15.69 -51.08 30.67
C LYS A 183 15.72 -49.87 29.73
N ALA A 184 15.15 -50.01 28.54
CA ALA A 184 15.04 -48.92 27.57
C ALA A 184 14.26 -47.73 28.15
N LEU A 185 13.12 -48.01 28.81
CA LEU A 185 12.31 -46.96 29.44
C LEU A 185 13.04 -46.26 30.59
N LYS A 186 13.88 -46.97 31.36
CA LYS A 186 14.71 -46.37 32.42
C LYS A 186 15.78 -45.45 31.86
N GLU A 187 16.44 -45.84 30.76
CA GLU A 187 17.42 -44.98 30.10
C GLU A 187 16.76 -43.73 29.52
N LEU A 188 15.61 -43.90 28.85
CA LEU A 188 14.83 -42.77 28.36
C LEU A 188 14.42 -41.83 29.50
N ALA A 189 13.91 -42.39 30.61
CA ALA A 189 13.50 -41.61 31.76
C ALA A 189 14.66 -40.80 32.36
N LYS A 190 15.87 -41.38 32.48
CA LYS A 190 17.07 -40.68 32.96
C LYS A 190 17.51 -39.52 32.06
N ILE A 191 17.36 -39.64 30.74
CA ILE A 191 17.72 -38.55 29.81
C ILE A 191 16.80 -37.33 30.00
N LEU A 192 15.54 -37.61 30.32
CA LEU A 192 14.49 -36.62 30.53
C LEU A 192 14.48 -36.04 31.95
N GLU A 193 15.28 -36.57 32.87
CA GLU A 193 15.46 -35.99 34.20
C GLU A 193 15.99 -34.56 34.12
N GLY A 194 15.37 -33.67 34.90
CA GLY A 194 15.76 -32.25 34.97
C GLY A 194 15.44 -31.42 33.74
N GLN A 195 14.78 -31.98 32.71
CA GLN A 195 14.33 -31.22 31.53
C GLN A 195 12.97 -30.57 31.79
N GLN A 196 12.95 -29.43 32.50
CA GLN A 196 11.72 -28.75 32.90
C GLN A 196 10.99 -28.06 31.74
N ASP A 197 11.70 -27.80 30.65
CA ASP A 197 11.20 -27.12 29.45
C ASP A 197 10.59 -28.08 28.42
N LEU A 198 10.36 -29.34 28.81
CA LEU A 198 9.78 -30.37 27.96
C LEU A 198 8.48 -30.90 28.57
N GLU A 199 7.47 -31.05 27.73
CA GLU A 199 6.34 -31.94 27.96
C GLU A 199 6.61 -33.29 27.28
N VAL A 200 6.23 -34.36 27.97
CA VAL A 200 6.41 -35.75 27.53
C VAL A 200 5.03 -36.37 27.36
N LEU A 201 4.65 -36.66 26.13
CA LEU A 201 3.40 -37.35 25.82
C LEU A 201 3.70 -38.79 25.42
N VAL A 202 3.16 -39.74 26.18
CA VAL A 202 3.29 -41.18 25.89
C VAL A 202 1.99 -41.66 25.27
N GLU A 203 2.02 -42.00 23.99
CA GLU A 203 0.87 -42.47 23.23
C GLU A 203 0.93 -43.98 22.99
N GLY A 204 -0.14 -44.68 23.34
CA GLY A 204 -0.33 -46.07 22.98
C GLY A 204 -1.07 -46.22 21.64
N HIS A 205 -0.59 -47.11 20.79
CA HIS A 205 -1.23 -47.47 19.52
C HIS A 205 -1.43 -48.99 19.42
N THR A 206 -2.53 -49.40 18.80
CA THR A 206 -2.82 -50.80 18.45
C THR A 206 -2.85 -50.97 16.94
N ASP A 207 -2.88 -52.22 16.48
CA ASP A 207 -3.28 -52.50 15.10
C ASP A 207 -4.81 -52.55 14.97
N SER A 208 -5.28 -52.84 13.76
CA SER A 208 -6.69 -52.99 13.41
C SER A 208 -7.28 -54.33 13.81
N ASP A 209 -6.52 -55.21 14.48
CA ASP A 209 -7.06 -56.51 14.87
C ASP A 209 -7.99 -56.30 16.06
N LYS A 210 -9.25 -56.70 15.91
CA LYS A 210 -10.28 -56.44 16.91
C LYS A 210 -9.94 -57.17 18.21
N MET A 211 -9.63 -56.39 19.26
CA MET A 211 -9.65 -56.87 20.63
C MET A 211 -11.09 -56.83 21.15
N ASN A 212 -11.62 -57.99 21.50
CA ASN A 212 -12.87 -58.14 22.24
C ASN A 212 -12.61 -59.08 23.41
N SER A 213 -12.51 -58.54 24.62
CA SER A 213 -12.28 -59.31 25.83
C SER A 213 -13.40 -59.08 26.84
N SER A 214 -13.81 -60.14 27.54
CA SER A 214 -14.75 -60.04 28.67
C SER A 214 -14.10 -59.46 29.93
N ALA A 215 -12.76 -59.47 30.00
CA ALA A 215 -11.96 -58.88 31.07
C ALA A 215 -11.19 -57.66 30.56
N HIS A 216 -10.89 -56.69 31.45
CA HIS A 216 -10.11 -55.51 31.08
C HIS A 216 -8.67 -55.88 30.65
N PRO A 217 -8.12 -55.26 29.58
CA PRO A 217 -8.76 -54.28 28.68
C PRO A 217 -9.81 -54.89 27.75
N LYS A 218 -10.94 -54.20 27.59
CA LYS A 218 -12.10 -54.66 26.80
C LYS A 218 -11.92 -54.49 25.29
N ASP A 219 -11.25 -53.40 24.89
CA ASP A 219 -11.05 -53.01 23.49
C ASP A 219 -9.65 -52.43 23.25
N ASN A 220 -9.38 -52.10 21.98
CA ASN A 220 -8.12 -51.52 21.53
C ASN A 220 -7.83 -50.14 22.15
N TRP A 221 -8.87 -49.37 22.48
CA TRP A 221 -8.71 -48.07 23.12
C TRP A 221 -8.22 -48.23 24.55
N GLU A 222 -8.91 -49.04 25.36
CA GLU A 222 -8.51 -49.36 26.73
C GLU A 222 -7.10 -49.97 26.78
N LEU A 223 -6.78 -50.90 25.88
CA LEU A 223 -5.45 -51.51 25.80
C LEU A 223 -4.37 -50.44 25.57
N SER A 224 -4.62 -49.53 24.63
CA SER A 224 -3.66 -48.48 24.27
C SER A 224 -3.39 -47.53 25.45
N VAL A 225 -4.44 -47.06 26.13
CA VAL A 225 -4.33 -46.17 27.30
C VAL A 225 -3.60 -46.86 28.45
N LEU A 226 -3.93 -48.12 28.73
CA LEU A 226 -3.32 -48.87 29.83
C LEU A 226 -1.83 -49.14 29.59
N ARG A 227 -1.44 -49.47 28.36
CA ARG A 227 -0.03 -49.64 28.01
C ARG A 227 0.76 -48.34 28.14
N ALA A 228 0.22 -47.23 27.65
CA ALA A 228 0.82 -45.91 27.83
C ALA A 228 0.97 -45.57 29.32
N THR A 229 -0.05 -45.86 30.12
CA THR A 229 -0.03 -45.65 31.57
C THR A 229 1.05 -46.50 32.26
N SER A 230 1.20 -47.77 31.89
CA SER A 230 2.27 -48.63 32.40
C SER A 230 3.66 -48.06 32.12
N VAL A 231 3.88 -47.54 30.91
CA VAL A 231 5.13 -46.90 30.51
C VAL A 231 5.41 -45.66 31.37
N VAL A 232 4.44 -44.75 31.50
CA VAL A 232 4.57 -43.55 32.34
C VAL A 232 4.90 -43.91 33.79
N LYS A 233 4.21 -44.91 34.36
CA LYS A 233 4.49 -45.39 35.73
C LYS A 233 5.92 -45.90 35.89
N ILE A 234 6.46 -46.61 34.89
CA ILE A 234 7.84 -47.09 34.93
C ILE A 234 8.83 -45.93 34.85
N MET A 235 8.58 -44.97 33.95
CA MET A 235 9.43 -43.79 33.81
C MET A 235 9.47 -43.00 35.13
N LEU A 236 8.32 -42.68 35.70
CA LEU A 236 8.22 -41.95 36.97
C LEU A 236 8.83 -42.70 38.16
N LYS A 237 8.66 -44.03 38.23
CA LYS A 237 9.24 -44.82 39.33
C LYS A 237 10.76 -44.84 39.34
N HIS A 238 11.40 -44.64 38.19
CA HIS A 238 12.83 -44.79 38.00
C HIS A 238 13.53 -43.49 37.60
N SER A 239 12.85 -42.35 37.76
CA SER A 239 13.41 -41.05 37.48
C SER A 239 12.84 -39.96 38.38
N SER A 240 13.45 -38.78 38.34
CA SER A 240 12.95 -37.55 38.96
C SER A 240 12.21 -36.65 37.97
N ILE A 241 11.56 -37.23 36.95
CA ILE A 241 10.68 -36.49 36.04
C ILE A 241 9.51 -35.92 36.84
N ASP A 242 9.20 -34.65 36.60
CA ASP A 242 8.03 -34.01 37.19
C ASP A 242 6.75 -34.67 36.65
N PRO A 243 5.89 -35.25 37.51
CA PRO A 243 4.63 -35.84 37.09
C PRO A 243 3.71 -34.88 36.32
N VAL A 244 3.88 -33.56 36.50
CA VAL A 244 3.10 -32.53 35.79
C VAL A 244 3.48 -32.45 34.31
N THR A 245 4.72 -32.82 33.94
CA THR A 245 5.19 -32.70 32.55
C THR A 245 4.99 -33.96 31.72
N ILE A 246 4.49 -35.06 32.29
CA ILE A 246 4.27 -36.33 31.58
C ILE A 246 2.80 -36.73 31.51
N THR A 247 2.32 -37.04 30.31
CA THR A 247 0.93 -37.44 30.06
C THR A 247 0.88 -38.80 29.37
N ALA A 248 -0.03 -39.68 29.80
CA ALA A 248 -0.36 -40.92 29.09
C ALA A 248 -1.63 -40.72 28.25
N ALA A 249 -1.58 -41.11 26.98
CA ALA A 249 -2.71 -41.08 26.07
C ALA A 249 -2.84 -42.39 25.28
N GLY A 250 -4.05 -42.71 24.84
CA GLY A 250 -4.31 -43.83 23.94
C GLY A 250 -4.91 -43.34 22.64
N ARG A 251 -4.47 -43.91 21.53
CA ARG A 251 -4.96 -43.61 20.18
C ARG A 251 -5.74 -44.77 19.55
N GLY A 252 -5.75 -45.94 20.22
CA GLY A 252 -6.31 -47.18 19.67
C GLY A 252 -5.72 -47.51 18.30
N GLU A 253 -6.58 -47.97 17.39
CA GLU A 253 -6.23 -48.36 16.01
C GLU A 253 -6.32 -47.21 15.00
N PHE A 254 -6.74 -46.02 15.43
CA PHE A 254 -7.21 -44.95 14.54
C PHE A 254 -6.09 -44.05 13.97
N LEU A 255 -4.84 -44.27 14.39
CA LEU A 255 -3.66 -43.59 13.84
C LEU A 255 -2.60 -44.63 13.42
N PRO A 256 -2.86 -45.41 12.35
CA PRO A 256 -1.88 -46.34 11.81
C PRO A 256 -0.74 -45.56 11.13
N ILE A 257 0.49 -46.05 11.28
CA ILE A 257 1.65 -45.55 10.52
C ILE A 257 1.71 -46.25 9.15
N ASP A 258 1.33 -47.52 9.11
CA ASP A 258 1.44 -48.37 7.92
C ASP A 258 0.16 -49.19 7.77
N LEU A 259 -0.54 -49.07 6.65
CA LEU A 259 -1.80 -49.80 6.44
C LEU A 259 -1.56 -51.29 6.14
N GLU A 260 -0.37 -51.65 5.67
CA GLU A 260 -0.01 -53.02 5.28
C GLU A 260 0.72 -53.73 6.42
N ASP A 261 1.66 -53.05 7.08
CA ASP A 261 2.43 -53.61 8.19
C ASP A 261 1.80 -53.31 9.55
N LYS A 262 0.90 -54.20 9.96
CA LYS A 262 0.25 -54.16 11.29
C LYS A 262 1.25 -54.15 12.45
N SER A 263 2.44 -54.70 12.29
CA SER A 263 3.40 -54.80 13.39
C SER A 263 3.94 -53.42 13.79
N LYS A 264 4.12 -52.50 12.83
CA LYS A 264 4.51 -51.11 13.07
C LYS A 264 3.42 -50.29 13.76
N ASN A 265 2.15 -50.67 13.59
CA ASN A 265 1.03 -49.97 14.22
C ASN A 265 0.94 -50.27 15.72
N ARG A 266 1.33 -51.47 16.15
CA ARG A 266 1.44 -51.82 17.57
C ARG A 266 2.70 -51.21 18.16
N ARG A 267 2.60 -50.01 18.73
CA ARG A 267 3.74 -49.27 19.27
C ARG A 267 3.37 -48.41 20.47
N ILE A 268 4.39 -48.01 21.22
CA ILE A 268 4.34 -46.88 22.13
C ILE A 268 5.16 -45.76 21.52
N GLU A 269 4.58 -44.57 21.45
CA GLU A 269 5.24 -43.38 20.93
C GLU A 269 5.44 -42.40 22.08
N VAL A 270 6.69 -42.10 22.40
CA VAL A 270 7.03 -41.05 23.36
C VAL A 270 7.37 -39.80 22.58
N VAL A 271 6.52 -38.78 22.71
CA VAL A 271 6.63 -37.50 22.01
C VAL A 271 7.17 -36.47 22.99
N LEU A 272 8.34 -35.92 22.68
CA LEU A 272 8.94 -34.82 23.44
C LEU A 272 8.54 -33.50 22.77
N ILE A 273 7.87 -32.66 23.53
CA ILE A 273 7.30 -31.40 23.09
C ILE A 273 8.00 -30.29 23.88
N PRO A 274 8.84 -29.46 23.23
CA PRO A 274 9.36 -28.27 23.89
C PRO A 274 8.22 -27.35 24.31
N LYS A 275 8.26 -26.86 25.56
CA LYS A 275 7.32 -25.84 26.04
C LYS A 275 7.45 -24.58 25.20
N LEU A 276 6.30 -23.98 24.89
CA LEU A 276 6.21 -22.77 24.06
C LEU A 276 5.81 -21.56 24.89
N ASP A 277 5.89 -21.65 26.22
CA ASP A 277 5.38 -20.62 27.12
C ASP A 277 6.08 -19.27 26.87
N GLU A 278 7.41 -19.28 26.65
CA GLU A 278 8.16 -18.08 26.24
C GLU A 278 7.67 -17.48 24.90
N LEU A 279 7.26 -18.32 23.95
CA LEU A 279 6.71 -17.86 22.66
C LEU A 279 5.32 -17.26 22.84
N PHE A 280 4.47 -17.86 23.67
CA PHE A 280 3.12 -17.35 23.94
C PHE A 280 3.16 -16.07 24.76
N GLU A 281 4.08 -15.92 25.72
CA GLU A 281 4.23 -14.69 26.49
C GLU A 281 4.61 -13.50 25.59
N ILE A 282 5.51 -13.68 24.62
CA ILE A 282 5.89 -12.62 23.67
C ILE A 282 4.73 -12.27 22.72
N ILE A 283 3.95 -13.26 22.28
CA ILE A 283 2.78 -13.01 21.42
C ILE A 283 1.64 -12.35 22.21
N SER A 284 1.51 -12.65 23.51
CA SER A 284 0.37 -12.23 24.34
C SER A 284 0.61 -10.94 25.12
N ASN A 285 1.86 -10.58 25.41
CA ASN A 285 2.22 -9.35 26.12
C ASN A 285 2.08 -8.06 25.28
N GLU A 286 1.49 -8.13 24.08
CA GLU A 286 1.27 -6.98 23.20
C GLU A 286 -0.19 -6.86 22.72
N GLN A 287 -1.16 -7.04 23.62
CA GLN A 287 -2.54 -6.53 23.44
C GLN A 287 -2.72 -5.16 24.08
#